data_AF-A0A2J2HCL5-F1
#
_entry.id   AF-A0A2J2HCL5-F1
#
_cell.length_a   1.000
_cell.length_b   1.000
_cell.length_c   1.000
_cell.angle_alpha   90.00
_cell.angle_beta   90.00
_cell.angle_gamma   90.00
#
_symmetry.space_group_name_H-M   'P 1'
#
loop_
_entity.id
_entity.type
_entity.pdbx_description
1 polymer ?
#
loop_
_entity_poly.entity_id
_entity_poly.type
_entity_poly.pdbx_seq_one_letter_code
_entity_poly.pdbx_strand_id
1 'polypeptide(L)'
;MITIKGYVVSKTLVNDPTGGRMIAIQIVEERESPGPVITGTDETSQMMRDVMPLVQQLLRSMPMVGPLMSGKVPIPRLLIWLNEDEAEALGPKLDVGD
;
A
#
# COMPACT_ATOMS: atom_id res chain seq x y z
N MET A 1 -16.80 -17.44 -1.01
CA MET A 1 -16.04 -16.88 0.14
C MET A 1 -14.85 -16.12 -0.45
N ILE A 2 -14.59 -14.89 0.00
CA ILE A 2 -13.51 -14.04 -0.51
C ILE A 2 -12.41 -13.99 0.55
N THR A 3 -11.16 -14.18 0.14
CA THR A 3 -9.98 -14.14 1.03
C THR A 3 -9.03 -13.06 0.52
N ILE A 4 -8.46 -12.28 1.43
CA ILE A 4 -7.50 -11.21 1.14
C ILE A 4 -6.19 -11.56 1.83
N LYS A 5 -5.08 -11.45 1.09
CA LYS A 5 -3.74 -11.53 1.69
C LYS A 5 -3.34 -10.14 2.18
N GLY A 6 -3.44 -9.93 3.49
CA GLY A 6 -3.07 -8.68 4.15
C GLY A 6 -1.63 -8.69 4.66
N TYR A 7 -1.05 -7.51 4.80
CA TYR A 7 0.26 -7.24 5.41
C TYR A 7 0.14 -6.08 6.40
N VAL A 8 0.76 -6.21 7.57
CA VAL A 8 0.80 -5.18 8.61
C VAL A 8 1.83 -4.12 8.23
N VAL A 9 1.36 -2.89 7.95
CA VAL A 9 2.25 -1.77 7.57
C VAL A 9 2.52 -0.81 8.71
N SER A 10 1.66 -0.79 9.72
CA SER A 10 1.79 0.13 10.84
C SER A 10 1.19 -0.46 12.11
N LYS A 11 1.86 -0.18 13.22
CA LYS A 11 1.41 -0.45 14.58
C LYS A 11 1.79 0.75 15.44
N THR A 12 0.80 1.48 15.96
CA THR A 12 1.02 2.75 16.65
C THR A 12 0.24 2.80 17.95
N LEU A 13 0.88 3.30 19.02
CA LEU A 13 0.20 3.58 20.28
C LEU A 13 -0.54 4.93 20.17
N VAL A 14 -1.83 4.91 20.46
CA VAL A 14 -2.74 6.07 20.37
C VAL A 14 -3.49 6.17 21.69
N ASN A 15 -3.73 7.40 22.17
CA ASN A 15 -4.57 7.59 23.35
C ASN A 15 -6.03 7.70 22.93
N ASP A 16 -6.92 7.05 23.68
CA ASP A 16 -8.35 7.25 23.52
C ASP A 16 -8.81 8.55 24.19
N PRO A 17 -10.02 9.07 23.86
CA PRO A 17 -10.56 10.29 24.48
C PRO A 17 -10.80 10.18 26.00
N THR A 18 -10.83 8.97 26.55
CA THR A 18 -10.98 8.69 27.99
C THR A 18 -9.64 8.56 28.72
N GLY A 19 -8.51 8.73 28.02
CA GLY A 19 -7.15 8.62 28.56
C GLY A 19 -6.57 7.21 28.58
N GLY A 20 -7.28 6.21 28.04
CA GLY A 20 -6.79 4.85 27.83
C GLY A 20 -5.80 4.75 26.68
N ARG A 21 -5.02 3.68 26.66
CA ARG A 21 -4.05 3.38 25.59
C ARG A 21 -4.64 2.37 24.63
N MET A 22 -4.53 2.68 23.34
CA MET A 22 -4.99 1.84 22.24
C MET A 22 -3.83 1.60 21.27
N ILE A 23 -3.82 0.44 20.63
CA ILE A 23 -2.88 0.06 19.59
C ILE A 23 -3.63 0.09 18.26
N ALA A 24 -3.26 1.02 17.38
CA ALA A 24 -3.77 1.10 16.02
C ALA A 24 -2.92 0.22 15.11
N ILE A 25 -3.52 -0.79 14.49
CA ILE A 25 -2.85 -1.71 13.55
C ILE A 25 -3.45 -1.51 12.16
N GLN A 26 -2.60 -1.17 11.20
CA GLN A 26 -2.99 -0.97 9.80
C GLN A 26 -2.54 -2.14 8.94
N ILE A 27 -3.50 -2.73 8.22
CA ILE A 27 -3.29 -3.86 7.32
C ILE A 27 -3.67 -3.45 5.89
N VAL A 28 -2.77 -3.73 4.96
CA VAL A 28 -2.94 -3.43 3.54
C VAL A 28 -2.85 -4.71 2.71
N GLU A 29 -3.41 -4.68 1.51
CA GLU A 29 -3.14 -5.67 0.48
C GLU A 29 -2.13 -5.06 -0.49
N GLU A 30 -1.05 -5.78 -0.78
CA GLU A 30 -0.18 -5.41 -1.91
C GLU A 30 -0.87 -5.83 -3.21
N ARG A 31 -1.21 -4.85 -4.06
CA ARG A 31 -1.69 -5.13 -5.41
C ARG A 31 -0.72 -4.61 -6.45
N GLU A 32 -0.62 -5.36 -7.55
CA GLU A 32 0.13 -4.91 -8.69
C GLU A 32 -0.54 -3.69 -9.33
N SER A 33 0.17 -2.57 -9.38
CA SER A 33 -0.30 -1.41 -10.13
C SER A 33 0.03 -1.62 -11.59
N PRO A 34 -0.95 -1.49 -12.51
CA PRO A 34 -0.64 -1.45 -13.92
C PRO A 34 0.31 -0.28 -14.17
N GLY A 35 1.36 -0.53 -14.96
CA GLY A 35 2.20 0.54 -15.46
C GLY A 35 1.36 1.55 -16.27
N PRO A 36 1.87 2.76 -16.49
CA PRO A 36 1.17 3.80 -17.23
C PRO A 36 0.70 3.28 -18.60
N VAL A 37 -0.62 3.34 -18.82
CA VAL A 37 -1.29 2.90 -20.05
C VAL A 37 -1.57 4.13 -20.92
N ILE A 38 -1.10 4.10 -22.17
CA ILE A 38 -1.41 5.13 -23.17
C ILE A 38 -2.79 4.82 -23.75
N THR A 39 -3.78 5.65 -23.47
CA THR A 39 -5.17 5.47 -23.95
C THR A 39 -5.47 6.20 -25.27
N GLY A 40 -4.51 6.97 -25.81
CA GLY A 40 -4.66 7.68 -27.08
C GLY A 40 -4.33 6.83 -28.32
N THR A 41 -4.98 7.16 -29.44
CA THR A 41 -4.81 6.51 -30.75
C THR A 41 -4.19 7.41 -31.81
N ASP A 42 -3.87 8.66 -31.47
CA ASP A 42 -3.36 9.66 -32.41
C ASP A 42 -1.90 9.41 -32.79
N GLU A 43 -1.37 10.04 -33.85
CA GLU A 43 0.06 9.93 -34.26
C GLU A 43 1.02 10.26 -33.10
N THR A 44 0.65 11.24 -32.27
CA THR A 44 1.37 11.58 -31.03
C THR A 44 1.38 10.44 -30.03
N SER A 45 0.32 9.64 -29.98
CA SER A 45 0.21 8.45 -29.12
C SER A 45 1.03 7.28 -29.63
N GLN A 46 1.23 7.15 -30.95
CA GLN A 46 2.14 6.15 -31.52
C GLN A 46 3.60 6.51 -31.21
N MET A 47 3.98 7.77 -31.43
CA MET A 47 5.31 8.27 -31.04
C MET A 47 5.55 8.13 -29.53
N MET A 48 4.52 8.36 -28.71
CA MET A 48 4.59 8.18 -27.26
C MET A 48 4.85 6.72 -26.86
N ARG A 49 4.31 5.73 -27.61
CA ARG A 49 4.55 4.29 -27.35
C ARG A 49 6.01 3.90 -27.59
N ASP A 50 6.67 4.50 -28.58
CA ASP A 50 8.06 4.21 -28.92
C ASP A 50 9.05 4.76 -27.87
N VAL A 51 8.72 5.91 -27.27
CA VAL A 51 9.58 6.57 -26.27
C VAL A 51 9.25 6.08 -24.84
N MET A 52 8.12 5.39 -24.66
CA MET A 52 7.63 4.94 -23.35
C MET A 52 8.62 4.10 -22.53
N PRO A 53 9.37 3.13 -23.11
CA PRO A 53 10.31 2.32 -22.33
C PRO A 53 11.40 3.15 -21.66
N LEU A 54 11.86 4.21 -22.33
CA LEU A 54 12.88 5.13 -21.82
C LEU A 54 12.29 6.03 -20.72
N VAL A 55 11.07 6.54 -20.93
CA VAL A 55 10.37 7.36 -19.92
C VAL A 55 10.08 6.55 -18.67
N GLN A 56 9.67 5.28 -18.79
CA GLN A 56 9.43 4.40 -17.64
C GLN A 56 10.71 4.16 -16.83
N GLN A 57 11.87 4.03 -17.48
CA GLN A 57 13.16 3.91 -16.79
C GLN A 57 13.49 5.18 -16.01
N LEU A 58 13.22 6.36 -16.57
CA LEU A 58 13.41 7.65 -15.90
C LEU A 58 12.42 7.87 -14.75
N LEU A 59 11.16 7.47 -14.92
CA LEU A 59 10.15 7.61 -13.87
C LEU A 59 10.39 6.65 -12.70
N ARG A 60 10.91 5.45 -12.96
CA ARG A 60 11.34 4.50 -11.92
C ARG A 60 12.51 5.02 -11.08
N SER A 61 13.37 5.88 -11.64
CA SER A 61 14.49 6.46 -10.91
C SER A 61 14.13 7.73 -10.11
N MET A 62 12.90 8.23 -10.23
CA MET A 62 12.43 9.38 -9.45
C MET A 62 11.94 8.97 -8.04
N PRO A 63 12.43 9.59 -6.96
CA PRO A 63 12.09 9.20 -5.58
C PRO A 63 10.60 9.30 -5.23
N MET A 64 9.86 10.21 -5.87
CA MET A 64 8.43 10.43 -5.60
C MET A 64 7.50 9.54 -6.46
N VAL A 65 7.97 9.06 -7.62
CA VAL A 65 7.15 8.32 -8.60
C VAL A 65 7.55 6.84 -8.66
N GLY A 66 8.78 6.52 -8.29
CA GLY A 66 9.32 5.17 -8.18
C GLY A 66 8.48 4.23 -7.31
N PRO A 67 7.97 4.63 -6.14
CA PRO A 67 7.08 3.78 -5.33
C PRO A 67 5.74 3.47 -6.01
N LEU A 68 5.11 4.45 -6.66
CA LEU A 68 3.90 4.23 -7.47
C LEU A 68 4.14 3.31 -8.68
N MET A 69 5.37 3.32 -9.20
CA MET A 69 5.81 2.55 -10.37
C MET A 69 6.54 1.25 -10.02
N SER A 70 6.74 0.97 -8.72
CA SER A 70 7.43 -0.22 -8.18
C SER A 70 6.66 -1.52 -8.40
N GLY A 71 5.45 -1.40 -8.96
CA GLY A 71 4.60 -2.54 -9.27
C GLY A 71 3.87 -3.09 -8.07
N LYS A 72 3.98 -2.50 -6.86
CA LYS A 72 3.17 -2.88 -5.70
C LYS A 72 2.65 -1.65 -4.99
N VAL A 73 1.33 -1.51 -4.95
CA VAL A 73 0.66 -0.43 -4.23
C VAL A 73 -0.02 -1.03 -3.01
N PRO A 74 0.27 -0.53 -1.80
CA PRO A 74 -0.44 -0.95 -0.60
C PRO A 74 -1.85 -0.37 -0.63
N ILE A 75 -2.86 -1.23 -0.74
CA ILE A 75 -4.27 -0.83 -0.68
C ILE A 75 -4.75 -1.05 0.75
N PRO A 76 -5.22 -0.01 1.46
CA PRO A 76 -5.72 -0.16 2.83
C PRO A 76 -6.94 -1.08 2.84
N ARG A 77 -6.90 -2.11 3.69
CA ARG A 77 -7.99 -3.09 3.82
C ARG A 77 -8.60 -3.09 5.20
N LEU A 78 -7.80 -2.93 6.24
CA LEU A 78 -8.27 -2.98 7.61
C LEU A 78 -7.44 -2.04 8.49
N LEU A 79 -8.12 -1.31 9.36
CA LEU A 79 -7.53 -0.55 10.46
C LEU A 79 -8.31 -0.92 11.71
N ILE A 80 -7.61 -1.48 12.69
CA ILE A 80 -8.18 -1.87 13.97
C ILE A 80 -7.50 -1.12 15.09
N TRP A 81 -8.28 -0.76 16.10
CA TRP A 81 -7.80 -0.20 17.35
C TRP A 81 -8.15 -1.18 18.45
N LEU A 82 -7.13 -1.65 19.14
CA LEU A 82 -7.28 -2.64 20.21
C LEU A 82 -6.73 -2.05 21.50
N ASN A 83 -7.37 -2.33 22.62
CA ASN A 83 -6.72 -2.13 23.91
C ASN A 83 -5.64 -3.22 24.13
N GLU A 84 -4.88 -3.12 25.22
CA GLU A 84 -3.80 -4.07 25.51
C GLU A 84 -4.32 -5.51 25.69
N ASP A 85 -5.45 -5.69 26.37
CA ASP A 85 -6.06 -7.00 26.63
C ASP A 85 -6.56 -7.67 25.32
N GLU A 86 -7.21 -6.89 24.45
CA GLU A 86 -7.68 -7.34 23.13
C GLU A 86 -6.52 -7.71 22.20
N ALA A 87 -5.43 -6.95 22.25
CA ALA A 87 -4.23 -7.21 21.47
C ALA A 87 -3.54 -8.51 21.93
N GLU A 88 -3.54 -8.80 23.23
CA GLU A 88 -3.03 -10.06 23.79
C GLU A 88 -3.95 -11.25 23.42
N ALA A 89 -5.27 -11.04 23.45
CA ALA A 89 -6.26 -12.06 23.10
C ALA A 89 -6.29 -12.41 21.60
N LEU A 90 -5.80 -11.54 20.72
CA LEU A 90 -5.81 -11.75 19.26
C LEU A 90 -4.97 -12.97 18.83
N GLY A 91 -4.08 -13.46 19.71
CA GLY A 91 -3.27 -14.66 19.49
C GLY A 91 -1.85 -14.32 19.05
N PRO A 92 -1.49 -14.44 17.76
CA PRO A 92 -0.17 -14.06 17.31
C PRO A 92 0.06 -12.56 17.50
N LYS A 93 1.25 -12.20 18.00
CA LYS A 93 1.71 -10.81 17.96
C LYS A 93 1.80 -10.41 16.49
N LEU A 94 0.87 -9.58 16.04
CA LEU A 94 0.95 -8.92 14.75
C LEU A 94 2.04 -7.86 14.84
N ASP A 95 3.15 -8.08 14.16
CA ASP A 95 4.25 -7.12 14.06
C ASP A 95 4.32 -6.55 12.64
N VAL A 96 4.99 -5.40 12.50
CA VAL A 96 5.09 -4.72 11.20
C VAL A 96 5.90 -5.58 10.24
N GLY A 97 5.32 -5.89 9.08
CA GLY A 97 5.90 -6.77 8.07
C GLY A 97 5.27 -8.15 7.99
N ASP A 98 4.45 -8.56 8.98
CA ASP A 98 3.65 -9.79 8.95
C ASP A 98 2.53 -9.75 7.92
#